data_AF-A0A316VH76-F1
#
_entry.id   AF-A0A316VH76-F1
#
_cell.length_a   1.000
_cell.length_b   1.000
_cell.length_c   1.000
_cell.angle_alpha   90.00
_cell.angle_beta   90.00
_cell.angle_gamma   90.00
#
_symmetry.space_group_name_H-M   'P 1'
#
loop_
_entity.id
_entity.type
_entity.pdbx_description
1 polymer ?
#
loop_
_entity_poly.entity_id
_entity_poly.type
_entity_poly.pdbx_seq_one_letter_code
_entity_poly.pdbx_strand_id
1 'polypeptide(L)'
;NRNGWRYVAAGPASESLPQSVYKTLETEPHGIHWSWADRSAFTHLSQDACTASASNGFRCLRANVPVREGSWYVEVQILEPDGPPSNAKDGNHIRLGWGRREAPLNAPVGSNGYSYGLRDTTGEKVYLARTYRYGTPFQPGDVVGMWISLPPSRQADPNDPLDSARIERKRIPIRYKGRLYFEQLELAVPKEMDRLMDRSRRGEKLQAPRLLSDPKAKEEGVKRKGGVPPPGSGPVKDPSANLRQLPTLGAESLIGFFVNGEPQGVAFQNLLDYRPLRRQRADEEEKAITTSSTAASILKSRENHFDDGALGYFPIISLYGNARARIVSKRDEMRFPPPENVRQVLEEADKRKDRFFIDQANATQDNVPCRALEERYEEFLQEMWQHDLADEAKA
;
A
#
# COMPACT_ATOMS: atom_id res chain seq x y z
N ASN A 1 -2.91 8.57 -13.03
CA ASN A 1 -3.60 9.14 -11.84
C ASN A 1 -2.90 10.41 -11.43
N ARG A 2 -3.64 11.50 -11.22
CA ARG A 2 -3.08 12.82 -10.88
C ARG A 2 -4.12 13.72 -10.24
N ASN A 3 -3.69 14.67 -9.42
CA ASN A 3 -4.54 15.72 -8.85
C ASN A 3 -5.79 15.20 -8.12
N GLY A 4 -5.66 14.08 -7.39
CA GLY A 4 -6.79 13.46 -6.68
C GLY A 4 -7.76 12.68 -7.57
N TRP A 5 -7.41 12.42 -8.83
CA TRP A 5 -8.21 11.62 -9.76
C TRP A 5 -7.49 10.36 -10.21
N ARG A 6 -8.28 9.28 -10.24
CA ARG A 6 -7.90 7.97 -10.77
C ARG A 6 -8.62 7.70 -12.08
N TYR A 7 -7.86 7.12 -13.01
CA TYR A 7 -8.29 6.76 -14.35
C TYR A 7 -8.04 5.28 -14.58
N VAL A 8 -9.07 4.55 -14.96
CA VAL A 8 -9.01 3.13 -15.31
C VAL A 8 -9.50 2.97 -16.74
N ALA A 9 -8.87 2.12 -17.55
CA ALA A 9 -9.31 1.90 -18.92
C ALA A 9 -10.76 1.38 -18.95
N ALA A 10 -11.57 1.93 -19.84
CA ALA A 10 -12.98 1.55 -19.98
C ALA A 10 -13.31 1.33 -21.47
N GLY A 11 -14.35 0.53 -21.72
CA GLY A 11 -14.77 0.17 -23.07
C GLY A 11 -16.29 0.02 -23.15
N PRO A 12 -16.87 0.18 -24.34
CA PRO A 12 -18.30 -0.02 -24.54
C PRO A 12 -18.68 -1.47 -24.26
N ALA A 13 -19.83 -1.67 -23.62
CA ALA A 13 -20.34 -2.99 -23.22
C ALA A 13 -21.88 -3.04 -23.25
N SER A 14 -22.53 -2.21 -24.07
CA SER A 14 -24.00 -2.10 -24.12
C SER A 14 -24.74 -3.40 -24.41
N GLU A 15 -24.07 -4.38 -25.03
CA GLU A 15 -24.65 -5.71 -25.29
C GLU A 15 -24.86 -6.53 -24.01
N SER A 16 -23.96 -6.41 -23.03
CA SER A 16 -24.03 -7.16 -21.76
C SER A 16 -24.39 -6.29 -20.57
N LEU A 17 -24.22 -4.97 -20.67
CA LEU A 17 -24.48 -3.96 -19.64
C LEU A 17 -25.38 -2.84 -20.23
N PRO A 18 -26.68 -3.09 -20.45
CA PRO A 18 -27.57 -2.12 -21.12
C PRO A 18 -27.79 -0.79 -20.37
N GLN A 19 -27.64 -0.74 -19.04
CA GLN A 19 -27.82 0.47 -18.22
C GLN A 19 -26.52 1.27 -18.08
N SER A 20 -25.44 0.62 -17.60
CA SER A 20 -24.14 1.26 -17.36
C SER A 20 -23.32 1.46 -18.64
N VAL A 21 -23.62 0.69 -19.70
CA VAL A 21 -23.11 0.76 -21.09
C VAL A 21 -21.59 0.68 -21.29
N TYR A 22 -20.80 0.68 -20.20
CA TYR A 22 -19.35 0.61 -20.21
C TYR A 22 -18.86 -0.39 -19.16
N LYS A 23 -17.75 -1.05 -19.48
CA LYS A 23 -17.05 -1.97 -18.57
C LYS A 23 -15.59 -1.61 -18.39
N THR A 24 -14.98 -2.16 -17.35
CA THR A 24 -13.54 -2.09 -17.10
C THR A 24 -12.81 -2.91 -18.16
N LEU A 25 -11.79 -2.31 -18.79
CA LEU A 25 -10.95 -3.01 -19.75
C LEU A 25 -9.67 -3.49 -19.10
N GLU A 26 -9.26 -4.68 -19.52
CA GLU A 26 -7.90 -5.14 -19.39
C GLU A 26 -6.96 -4.28 -20.26
N THR A 27 -5.73 -4.08 -19.81
CA THR A 27 -4.74 -3.27 -20.52
C THR A 27 -3.45 -4.05 -20.69
N GLU A 28 -2.89 -3.98 -21.90
CA GLU A 28 -1.57 -4.51 -22.20
C GLU A 28 -0.45 -3.76 -21.43
N PRO A 29 0.64 -4.43 -21.05
CA PRO A 29 0.89 -5.86 -21.23
C PRO A 29 0.04 -6.73 -20.29
N HIS A 30 -0.39 -7.90 -20.77
CA HIS A 30 -1.04 -8.90 -19.92
C HIS A 30 -0.10 -9.41 -18.80
N GLY A 31 -0.66 -9.67 -17.61
CA GLY A 31 0.07 -10.12 -16.43
C GLY A 31 0.41 -9.00 -15.43
N ILE A 32 1.21 -9.33 -14.42
CA ILE A 32 1.65 -8.35 -13.41
C ILE A 32 2.81 -7.52 -13.94
N HIS A 33 2.65 -6.20 -13.89
CA HIS A 33 3.67 -5.25 -14.34
C HIS A 33 3.54 -3.93 -13.57
N TRP A 34 4.51 -3.01 -13.73
CA TRP A 34 4.38 -1.67 -13.18
C TRP A 34 3.26 -0.91 -13.90
N SER A 35 2.35 -0.32 -13.14
CA SER A 35 1.17 0.35 -13.68
C SER A 35 1.54 1.57 -14.53
N TRP A 36 0.97 1.66 -15.73
CA TRP A 36 1.05 2.85 -16.58
C TRP A 36 0.44 4.09 -15.91
N ALA A 37 -0.62 3.89 -15.12
CA ALA A 37 -1.42 4.95 -14.52
C ALA A 37 -0.97 5.32 -13.10
N ASP A 38 -0.41 4.38 -12.33
CA ASP A 38 0.00 4.53 -10.94
C ASP A 38 1.51 4.70 -10.76
N ARG A 39 2.05 5.70 -11.47
CA ARG A 39 3.47 6.06 -11.40
C ARG A 39 3.66 7.56 -11.39
N SER A 40 4.79 8.02 -10.86
CA SER A 40 5.20 9.40 -11.08
C SER A 40 5.46 9.66 -12.56
N ALA A 41 5.11 10.86 -13.04
CA ALA A 41 5.39 11.28 -14.41
C ALA A 41 6.90 11.35 -14.73
N PHE A 42 7.75 11.38 -13.70
CA PHE A 42 9.22 11.42 -13.81
C PHE A 42 9.87 10.03 -13.73
N THR A 43 9.12 8.99 -14.05
CA THR A 43 9.63 7.61 -14.16
C THR A 43 9.70 7.20 -15.62
N HIS A 44 10.61 6.30 -15.93
CA HIS A 44 10.68 5.63 -17.22
C HIS A 44 10.31 4.16 -17.03
N LEU A 45 9.57 3.62 -18.00
CA LEU A 45 9.17 2.22 -18.04
C LEU A 45 9.64 1.63 -19.37
N SER A 46 10.07 0.37 -19.33
CA SER A 46 10.27 -0.43 -20.53
C SER A 46 8.93 -0.67 -21.26
N GLN A 47 9.00 -1.14 -22.50
CA GLN A 47 7.82 -1.41 -23.32
C GLN A 47 6.91 -2.49 -22.71
N ASP A 48 7.51 -3.51 -22.07
CA ASP A 48 6.81 -4.56 -21.33
C ASP A 48 6.37 -4.12 -19.92
N ALA A 49 6.58 -2.85 -19.55
CA ALA A 49 6.25 -2.28 -18.24
C ALA A 49 6.84 -3.02 -17.02
N CYS A 50 7.76 -3.98 -17.21
CA CYS A 50 8.35 -4.74 -16.11
C CYS A 50 9.60 -4.07 -15.54
N THR A 51 10.30 -3.25 -16.31
CA THR A 51 11.50 -2.52 -15.87
C THR A 51 11.20 -1.04 -15.68
N ALA A 52 11.59 -0.49 -14.52
CA ALA A 52 11.41 0.91 -14.18
C ALA A 52 12.75 1.60 -13.88
N SER A 53 12.82 2.91 -14.16
CA SER A 53 13.93 3.78 -13.77
C SER A 53 13.44 5.18 -13.37
N ALA A 54 14.23 5.90 -12.58
CA ALA A 54 14.00 7.32 -12.30
C ALA A 54 15.32 8.06 -12.06
N SER A 55 15.42 9.28 -12.59
CA SER A 55 16.63 10.11 -12.49
C SER A 55 16.62 10.97 -11.22
N ASN A 56 15.78 12.01 -11.20
CA ASN A 56 15.84 13.06 -10.19
C ASN A 56 14.79 12.92 -9.09
N GLY A 57 15.28 12.87 -7.84
CA GLY A 57 14.45 12.71 -6.65
C GLY A 57 13.85 11.30 -6.58
N PHE A 58 13.39 10.91 -5.39
CA PHE A 58 12.73 9.61 -5.26
C PHE A 58 11.39 9.63 -5.98
N ARG A 59 11.22 8.71 -6.94
CA ARG A 59 9.97 8.54 -7.69
C ARG A 59 9.47 7.12 -7.54
N CYS A 60 8.17 6.97 -7.32
CA CYS A 60 7.54 5.69 -7.12
C CYS A 60 6.67 5.25 -8.27
N LEU A 61 6.52 3.93 -8.35
CA LEU A 61 5.58 3.22 -9.20
C LEU A 61 4.97 2.09 -8.36
N ARG A 62 3.68 1.81 -8.60
CA ARG A 62 3.00 0.63 -8.06
C ARG A 62 2.77 -0.37 -9.18
N ALA A 63 2.66 -1.65 -8.82
CA ALA A 63 2.14 -2.65 -9.75
C ALA A 63 0.67 -2.35 -10.11
N ASN A 64 0.20 -2.95 -11.21
CA ASN A 64 -1.16 -2.82 -11.72
C ASN A 64 -2.25 -3.46 -10.82
N VAL A 65 -1.90 -4.48 -10.04
CA VAL A 65 -2.86 -5.28 -9.26
C VAL A 65 -2.57 -5.26 -7.75
N PRO A 66 -3.59 -5.10 -6.89
CA PRO A 66 -3.46 -5.24 -5.44
C PRO A 66 -3.63 -6.68 -4.96
N VAL A 67 -3.06 -6.95 -3.79
CA VAL A 67 -3.45 -8.06 -2.92
C VAL A 67 -4.36 -7.58 -1.80
N ARG A 68 -5.39 -8.39 -1.48
CA ARG A 68 -6.45 -8.05 -0.52
C ARG A 68 -6.50 -9.03 0.67
N GLU A 69 -6.20 -10.28 0.40
CA GLU A 69 -6.15 -11.39 1.34
C GLU A 69 -5.15 -12.44 0.84
N GLY A 70 -4.84 -13.45 1.66
CA GLY A 70 -3.99 -14.59 1.26
C GLY A 70 -2.50 -14.31 1.37
N SER A 71 -1.68 -15.19 0.79
CA SER A 71 -0.21 -15.18 0.90
C SER A 71 0.41 -15.09 -0.49
N TRP A 72 1.19 -14.03 -0.73
CA TRP A 72 1.68 -13.66 -2.07
C TRP A 72 3.16 -13.34 -2.08
N TYR A 73 3.82 -13.68 -3.20
CA TYR A 73 5.24 -13.42 -3.41
C TYR A 73 5.54 -12.87 -4.81
N VAL A 74 6.49 -11.95 -4.86
CA VAL A 74 7.02 -11.35 -6.10
C VAL A 74 8.51 -11.07 -5.94
N GLU A 75 9.28 -11.17 -7.02
CA GLU A 75 10.68 -10.76 -7.03
C GLU A 75 10.87 -9.39 -7.69
N VAL A 76 11.89 -8.69 -7.22
CA VAL A 76 12.41 -7.47 -7.84
C VAL A 76 13.90 -7.67 -8.10
N GLN A 77 14.28 -7.72 -9.37
CA GLN A 77 15.67 -7.77 -9.81
C GLN A 77 16.26 -6.36 -9.83
N ILE A 78 17.40 -6.16 -9.17
CA ILE A 78 18.09 -4.89 -9.13
C ILE A 78 19.07 -4.84 -10.30
N LEU A 79 18.87 -3.88 -11.19
CA LEU A 79 19.64 -3.80 -12.43
C LEU A 79 20.70 -2.71 -12.34
N GLU A 80 21.73 -2.84 -13.17
CA GLU A 80 22.66 -1.75 -13.41
C GLU A 80 21.90 -0.49 -13.86
N PRO A 81 22.29 0.69 -13.35
CA PRO A 81 21.66 1.96 -13.73
C PRO A 81 21.79 2.21 -15.24
N ASP A 82 20.84 2.94 -15.82
CA ASP A 82 21.00 3.40 -17.21
C ASP A 82 21.73 4.74 -17.28
N GLY A 83 22.44 4.93 -18.38
CA GLY A 83 23.04 6.22 -18.72
C GLY A 83 24.32 6.57 -17.96
N PRO A 84 24.83 7.79 -18.15
CA PRO A 84 26.05 8.23 -17.48
C PRO A 84 25.86 8.25 -15.96
N PRO A 85 26.97 8.17 -15.18
CA PRO A 85 26.91 8.31 -13.74
C PRO A 85 26.03 9.48 -13.34
N SER A 86 25.05 9.20 -12.50
CA SER A 86 24.13 10.22 -12.02
C SER A 86 24.91 11.35 -11.34
N ASN A 87 24.60 12.61 -11.66
CA ASN A 87 25.09 13.77 -10.91
C ASN A 87 24.49 13.86 -9.49
N ALA A 88 23.66 12.89 -9.10
CA ALA A 88 23.17 12.77 -7.74
C ALA A 88 24.35 12.55 -6.79
N LYS A 89 24.52 13.47 -5.85
CA LYS A 89 25.59 13.42 -4.84
C LYS A 89 25.62 12.12 -4.04
N ASP A 90 24.46 11.48 -3.89
CA ASP A 90 24.28 10.30 -3.04
C ASP A 90 24.36 8.97 -3.82
N GLY A 91 24.51 9.01 -5.15
CA GLY A 91 24.51 7.82 -6.00
C GLY A 91 23.10 7.36 -6.38
N ASN A 92 22.95 6.06 -6.63
CA ASN A 92 21.72 5.46 -7.15
C ASN A 92 21.05 4.70 -6.00
N HIS A 93 19.76 4.93 -5.77
CA HIS A 93 19.07 4.34 -4.62
C HIS A 93 17.72 3.72 -4.95
N ILE A 94 17.43 2.64 -4.23
CA ILE A 94 16.16 1.90 -4.31
C ILE A 94 15.56 1.71 -2.93
N ARG A 95 14.25 1.91 -2.83
CA ARG A 95 13.45 1.27 -1.77
C ARG A 95 12.27 0.56 -2.39
N LEU A 96 11.98 -0.62 -1.90
CA LEU A 96 10.91 -1.47 -2.42
C LEU A 96 10.10 -2.02 -1.25
N GLY A 97 8.87 -2.44 -1.52
CA GLY A 97 8.02 -3.07 -0.52
C GLY A 97 6.55 -3.01 -0.91
N TRP A 98 5.67 -2.91 0.08
CA TRP A 98 4.22 -2.92 -0.14
C TRP A 98 3.61 -1.60 0.26
N GLY A 99 2.67 -1.11 -0.54
CA GLY A 99 2.01 0.18 -0.28
C GLY A 99 0.57 0.21 -0.74
N ARG A 100 -0.23 1.06 -0.10
CA ARG A 100 -1.62 1.30 -0.45
C ARG A 100 -1.76 2.34 -1.56
N ARG A 101 -2.99 2.54 -2.02
CA ARG A 101 -3.34 3.52 -3.05
C ARG A 101 -3.04 4.97 -2.66
N GLU A 102 -3.05 5.30 -1.37
CA GLU A 102 -2.80 6.65 -0.89
C GLU A 102 -1.30 6.98 -0.78
N ALA A 103 -0.42 5.98 -0.94
CA ALA A 103 1.02 6.19 -0.88
C ALA A 103 1.46 7.19 -1.98
N PRO A 104 2.10 8.32 -1.62
CA PRO A 104 2.51 9.34 -2.58
C PRO A 104 3.56 8.82 -3.55
N LEU A 105 3.38 9.14 -4.84
CA LEU A 105 4.26 8.66 -5.91
C LEU A 105 5.56 9.47 -6.09
N ASN A 106 5.72 10.56 -5.33
CA ASN A 106 6.88 11.46 -5.39
C ASN A 106 7.70 11.49 -4.09
N ALA A 107 7.52 10.48 -3.23
CA ALA A 107 8.26 10.32 -1.99
C ALA A 107 8.65 8.84 -1.83
N PRO A 108 9.80 8.52 -1.22
CA PRO A 108 10.29 7.16 -1.18
C PRO A 108 9.36 6.22 -0.39
N VAL A 109 9.39 4.93 -0.74
CA VAL A 109 8.66 3.89 0.01
C VAL A 109 9.07 3.94 1.50
N GLY A 110 8.08 3.85 2.39
CA GLY A 110 8.29 3.90 3.84
C GLY A 110 8.36 5.32 4.44
N SER A 111 8.28 6.38 3.63
CA SER A 111 8.29 7.78 4.11
C SER A 111 6.99 8.25 4.76
N ASN A 112 5.93 7.44 4.66
CA ASN A 112 4.56 7.75 5.06
C ASN A 112 3.94 6.53 5.75
N GLY A 113 2.70 6.67 6.25
CA GLY A 113 2.00 5.55 6.90
C GLY A 113 1.30 4.59 5.94
N TYR A 114 1.34 4.84 4.64
CA TYR A 114 0.66 4.05 3.61
C TYR A 114 1.56 3.03 2.93
N SER A 115 2.87 3.02 3.23
CA SER A 115 3.83 2.14 2.58
C SER A 115 4.88 1.63 3.57
N TYR A 116 5.30 0.39 3.36
CA TYR A 116 6.23 -0.36 4.18
C TYR A 116 7.40 -0.78 3.28
N GLY A 117 8.61 -0.36 3.59
CA GLY A 117 9.75 -0.48 2.68
C GLY A 117 10.96 -1.21 3.25
N LEU A 118 11.80 -1.69 2.35
CA LEU A 118 13.17 -2.12 2.59
C LEU A 118 14.12 -1.17 1.84
N ARG A 119 15.21 -0.75 2.51
CA ARG A 119 16.22 0.17 1.96
C ARG A 119 17.46 -0.59 1.48
N ASP A 120 17.87 -0.30 0.25
CA ASP A 120 19.05 -0.88 -0.41
C ASP A 120 20.36 -0.70 0.36
N THR A 121 20.74 0.52 0.72
CA THR A 121 22.09 0.83 1.22
C THR A 121 22.42 0.21 2.56
N THR A 122 21.40 -0.03 3.39
CA THR A 122 21.59 -0.44 4.80
C THR A 122 20.86 -1.74 5.15
N GLY A 123 19.95 -2.24 4.31
CA GLY A 123 19.10 -3.38 4.64
C GLY A 123 18.05 -3.09 5.71
N GLU A 124 17.87 -1.82 6.08
CA GLU A 124 16.90 -1.42 7.09
C GLU A 124 15.48 -1.46 6.54
N LYS A 125 14.53 -1.90 7.37
CA LYS A 125 13.12 -1.72 7.10
C LYS A 125 12.71 -0.29 7.43
N VAL A 126 11.83 0.30 6.63
CA VAL A 126 11.45 1.71 6.71
C VAL A 126 9.93 1.86 6.77
N TYR A 127 9.46 2.58 7.79
CA TYR A 127 8.04 2.90 7.97
C TYR A 127 7.89 4.23 8.72
N LEU A 128 6.92 5.07 8.33
CA LEU A 128 6.69 6.40 8.91
C LEU A 128 7.95 7.29 8.95
N ALA A 129 8.76 7.22 7.88
CA ALA A 129 10.04 7.90 7.73
C ALA A 129 11.10 7.53 8.78
N ARG A 130 10.94 6.38 9.44
CA ARG A 130 11.91 5.82 10.40
C ARG A 130 12.52 4.54 9.87
N THR A 131 13.81 4.37 10.09
CA THR A 131 14.53 3.15 9.76
C THR A 131 14.69 2.27 10.99
N TYR A 132 14.67 0.96 10.78
CA TYR A 132 14.90 -0.03 11.82
C TYR A 132 15.83 -1.11 11.27
N ARG A 133 16.76 -1.57 12.10
CA ARG A 133 17.62 -2.71 11.77
C ARG A 133 16.75 -3.91 11.43
N TYR A 134 17.12 -4.62 10.35
CA TYR A 134 16.30 -5.72 9.86
C TYR A 134 17.13 -6.72 9.06
N GLY A 135 17.50 -6.38 7.83
CA GLY A 135 18.16 -7.29 6.88
C GLY A 135 19.54 -6.81 6.48
N THR A 136 20.04 -7.38 5.39
CA THR A 136 21.29 -7.00 4.75
C THR A 136 21.05 -5.98 3.62
N PRO A 137 22.04 -5.12 3.32
CA PRO A 137 22.03 -4.32 2.11
C PRO A 137 21.90 -5.17 0.84
N PHE A 138 21.48 -4.53 -0.25
CA PHE A 138 21.44 -5.12 -1.60
C PHE A 138 21.82 -4.08 -2.66
N GLN A 139 22.28 -4.54 -3.81
CA GLN A 139 22.89 -3.71 -4.86
C GLN A 139 22.54 -4.23 -6.26
N PRO A 140 22.92 -3.53 -7.35
CA PRO A 140 22.81 -4.06 -8.71
C PRO A 140 23.35 -5.49 -8.84
N GLY A 141 22.59 -6.35 -9.52
CA GLY A 141 22.85 -7.78 -9.65
C GLY A 141 22.11 -8.67 -8.64
N ASP A 142 21.64 -8.11 -7.53
CA ASP A 142 20.85 -8.83 -6.53
C ASP A 142 19.38 -8.98 -6.93
N VAL A 143 18.72 -9.97 -6.33
CA VAL A 143 17.26 -10.20 -6.44
C VAL A 143 16.65 -10.11 -5.06
N VAL A 144 15.63 -9.26 -4.92
CA VAL A 144 14.89 -9.08 -3.66
C VAL A 144 13.52 -9.74 -3.78
N GLY A 145 13.29 -10.78 -2.98
CA GLY A 145 11.99 -11.40 -2.83
C GLY A 145 11.12 -10.61 -1.85
N MET A 146 9.88 -10.33 -2.22
CA MET A 146 8.91 -9.62 -1.41
C MET A 146 7.72 -10.52 -1.12
N TRP A 147 7.47 -10.76 0.17
CA TRP A 147 6.34 -11.55 0.64
C TRP A 147 5.36 -10.70 1.44
N ILE A 148 4.07 -10.99 1.29
CA ILE A 148 3.00 -10.45 2.13
C ILE A 148 1.98 -11.54 2.41
N SER A 149 1.50 -11.60 3.65
CA SER A 149 0.35 -12.42 4.05
C SER A 149 -0.69 -11.53 4.69
N LEU A 150 -1.94 -11.70 4.27
CA LEU A 150 -3.10 -10.94 4.71
C LEU A 150 -4.19 -11.93 5.16
N PRO A 151 -4.95 -11.63 6.23
CA PRO A 151 -6.07 -12.46 6.60
C PRO A 151 -7.15 -12.47 5.50
N PRO A 152 -8.07 -13.44 5.51
CA PRO A 152 -9.27 -13.40 4.68
C PRO A 152 -10.01 -12.07 4.84
N SER A 153 -10.50 -11.52 3.73
CA SER A 153 -11.30 -10.30 3.73
C SER A 153 -12.60 -10.57 4.48
N ARG A 154 -12.85 -9.82 5.56
CA ARG A 154 -14.17 -9.88 6.20
C ARG A 154 -15.25 -9.41 5.23
N GLN A 155 -16.41 -10.04 5.29
CA GLN A 155 -17.60 -9.55 4.59
C GLN A 155 -18.14 -8.28 5.26
N ALA A 156 -18.81 -7.45 4.47
CA ALA A 156 -19.52 -6.29 4.99
C ALA A 156 -20.74 -6.76 5.79
N ASP A 157 -21.02 -6.11 6.92
CA ASP A 157 -22.25 -6.38 7.67
C ASP A 157 -23.45 -5.83 6.89
N PRO A 158 -24.39 -6.69 6.43
CA PRO A 158 -25.55 -6.25 5.64
C PRO A 158 -26.49 -5.33 6.44
N ASN A 159 -26.43 -5.35 7.77
CA ASN A 159 -27.24 -4.50 8.62
C ASN A 159 -26.59 -3.14 8.92
N ASP A 160 -25.37 -2.92 8.43
CA ASP A 160 -24.60 -1.70 8.67
C ASP A 160 -24.32 -0.94 7.36
N PRO A 161 -25.17 0.04 7.00
CA PRO A 161 -25.02 0.78 5.76
C PRO A 161 -23.73 1.62 5.68
N LEU A 162 -23.07 1.86 6.83
CA LEU A 162 -21.82 2.61 6.94
C LEU A 162 -20.57 1.72 7.00
N ASP A 163 -20.73 0.40 6.83
CA ASP A 163 -19.58 -0.50 6.82
C ASP A 163 -18.71 -0.23 5.59
N SER A 164 -17.48 0.26 5.82
CA SER A 164 -16.54 0.59 4.75
C SER A 164 -16.04 -0.62 3.95
N ALA A 165 -16.32 -1.86 4.38
CA ALA A 165 -16.05 -3.06 3.61
C ALA A 165 -17.07 -3.33 2.49
N ARG A 166 -18.20 -2.61 2.47
CA ARG A 166 -19.16 -2.68 1.37
C ARG A 166 -18.46 -2.29 0.07
N ILE A 167 -18.74 -3.03 -1.02
CA ILE A 167 -18.25 -2.65 -2.35
C ILE A 167 -19.19 -1.62 -2.98
N GLU A 168 -18.67 -0.41 -3.16
CA GLU A 168 -19.33 0.68 -3.88
C GLU A 168 -18.32 1.44 -4.72
N ARG A 169 -18.67 1.71 -5.99
CA ARG A 169 -17.77 2.36 -6.95
C ARG A 169 -18.40 3.64 -7.47
N LYS A 170 -17.80 4.78 -7.15
CA LYS A 170 -18.21 6.09 -7.67
C LYS A 170 -17.30 6.49 -8.84
N ARG A 171 -17.70 6.12 -10.05
CA ARG A 171 -16.93 6.37 -11.28
C ARG A 171 -17.82 6.82 -12.43
N ILE A 172 -17.26 7.61 -13.34
CA ILE A 172 -17.95 8.05 -14.55
C ILE A 172 -17.13 7.73 -15.80
N PRO A 173 -17.75 7.33 -16.91
CA PRO A 173 -17.05 7.18 -18.17
C PRO A 173 -16.70 8.56 -18.75
N ILE A 174 -15.45 8.73 -19.18
CA ILE A 174 -14.96 9.92 -19.86
C ILE A 174 -14.21 9.53 -21.13
N ARG A 175 -14.22 10.42 -22.13
CA ARG A 175 -13.38 10.30 -23.32
C ARG A 175 -12.20 11.26 -23.20
N TYR A 176 -10.99 10.73 -23.20
CA TYR A 176 -9.75 11.51 -23.15
C TYR A 176 -8.82 11.10 -24.29
N LYS A 177 -8.46 12.05 -25.15
CA LYS A 177 -7.59 11.84 -26.33
C LYS A 177 -8.03 10.64 -27.20
N GLY A 178 -9.32 10.54 -27.47
CA GLY A 178 -9.89 9.46 -28.29
C GLY A 178 -10.03 8.10 -27.59
N ARG A 179 -9.58 7.95 -26.34
CA ARG A 179 -9.71 6.73 -25.54
C ARG A 179 -10.75 6.90 -24.43
N LEU A 180 -11.36 5.80 -24.00
CA LEU A 180 -12.35 5.77 -22.92
C LEU A 180 -11.70 5.36 -21.61
N TYR A 181 -12.07 6.05 -20.54
CA TYR A 181 -11.63 5.76 -19.17
C TYR A 181 -12.79 5.91 -18.21
N PHE A 182 -12.78 5.14 -17.13
CA PHE A 182 -13.50 5.51 -15.92
C PHE A 182 -12.67 6.50 -15.12
N GLU A 183 -13.26 7.65 -14.82
CA GLU A 183 -12.72 8.64 -13.89
C GLU A 183 -13.42 8.50 -12.53
N GLN A 184 -12.62 8.45 -11.47
CA GLN A 184 -13.08 8.45 -10.08
C GLN A 184 -12.15 9.27 -9.19
N LEU A 185 -12.66 9.75 -8.05
CA LEU A 185 -11.81 10.42 -7.07
C LEU A 185 -10.89 9.42 -6.37
N GLU A 186 -9.66 9.85 -6.11
CA GLU A 186 -8.76 9.14 -5.19
C GLU A 186 -9.28 9.25 -3.75
N LEU A 187 -8.88 8.29 -2.93
CA LEU A 187 -9.26 8.26 -1.52
C LEU A 187 -8.78 9.52 -0.81
N ALA A 188 -9.68 10.12 -0.03
CA ALA A 188 -9.34 11.24 0.84
C ALA A 188 -8.38 10.77 1.94
N VAL A 189 -7.29 11.50 2.13
CA VAL A 189 -6.32 11.26 3.21
C VAL A 189 -6.96 11.69 4.55
N PRO A 190 -7.21 10.77 5.49
CA PRO A 190 -7.80 11.11 6.78
C PRO A 190 -6.78 11.79 7.70
N LYS A 191 -7.24 12.75 8.51
CA LYS A 191 -6.42 13.46 9.52
C LYS A 191 -5.78 12.52 10.54
N GLU A 192 -6.37 11.35 10.75
CA GLU A 192 -5.82 10.27 11.55
C GLU A 192 -4.42 9.84 11.08
N MET A 193 -4.19 9.82 9.76
CA MET A 193 -2.89 9.47 9.18
C MET A 193 -1.89 10.61 9.33
N ASP A 194 -2.32 11.87 9.25
CA ASP A 194 -1.47 13.03 9.54
C ASP A 194 -1.01 12.99 11.01
N ARG A 195 -1.93 12.71 11.94
CA ARG A 195 -1.60 12.54 13.36
C ARG A 195 -0.59 11.42 13.57
N LEU A 196 -0.76 10.28 12.88
CA LEU A 196 0.19 9.17 12.95
C LEU A 196 1.60 9.61 12.50
N MET A 197 1.69 10.39 11.42
CA MET A 197 2.95 10.96 10.95
C MET A 197 3.55 11.95 11.95
N ASP A 198 2.75 12.84 12.55
CA ASP A 198 3.22 13.82 13.52
C ASP A 198 3.76 13.17 14.80
N ARG A 199 3.12 12.09 15.26
CA ARG A 199 3.64 11.29 16.38
C ARG A 199 4.99 10.65 16.04
N SER A 200 5.14 10.13 14.81
CA SER A 200 6.43 9.62 14.34
C SER A 200 7.49 10.72 14.33
N ARG A 201 7.18 11.92 13.81
CA ARG A 201 8.13 13.05 13.80
C ARG A 201 8.56 13.47 15.21
N ARG A 202 7.65 13.37 16.18
CA ARG A 202 7.91 13.72 17.59
C ARG A 202 8.75 12.72 18.38
N GLY A 203 9.15 11.58 17.80
CA GLY A 203 9.92 10.60 18.58
C GLY A 203 9.07 9.66 19.41
N GLU A 204 7.74 9.71 19.30
CA GLU A 204 6.90 8.83 20.07
C GLU A 204 7.20 7.37 19.72
N LYS A 205 7.29 6.52 20.74
CA LYS A 205 7.27 5.07 20.57
C LYS A 205 5.88 4.70 20.07
N LEU A 206 5.69 4.82 18.76
CA LEU A 206 4.53 4.28 18.10
C LEU A 206 4.57 2.78 18.35
N GLN A 207 3.46 2.23 18.82
CA GLN A 207 3.15 0.83 18.51
C GLN A 207 3.04 0.78 16.99
N ALA A 208 4.18 0.74 16.32
CA ALA A 208 4.21 0.12 15.02
C ALA A 208 3.56 -1.25 15.18
N PRO A 209 3.03 -1.83 14.10
CA PRO A 209 2.96 -3.28 14.06
C PRO A 209 4.28 -3.87 14.59
N ARG A 210 4.21 -4.56 15.74
CA ARG A 210 5.29 -4.85 16.69
C ARG A 210 6.71 -4.65 16.10
N LEU A 211 7.36 -3.55 16.45
CA LEU A 211 8.80 -3.41 16.27
C LEU A 211 9.50 -4.17 17.40
N LEU A 212 10.01 -5.35 17.11
CA LEU A 212 10.90 -6.09 17.99
C LEU A 212 12.26 -5.39 18.02
N SER A 213 12.56 -4.72 19.14
CA SER A 213 13.87 -4.72 19.84
C SER A 213 13.94 -3.57 20.87
N ASP A 214 13.93 -3.89 22.17
CA ASP A 214 14.81 -3.29 23.21
C ASP A 214 14.48 -3.85 24.62
N PRO A 215 15.32 -4.73 25.21
CA PRO A 215 15.08 -5.37 26.50
C PRO A 215 15.49 -4.51 27.73
N LYS A 216 15.30 -3.20 27.67
CA LYS A 216 15.47 -2.31 28.86
C LYS A 216 14.44 -1.19 28.87
N ALA A 217 13.20 -1.53 29.21
CA ALA A 217 12.28 -0.57 29.81
C ALA A 217 11.89 -1.11 31.18
N LYS A 218 12.57 -0.65 32.23
CA LYS A 218 12.02 -0.71 33.58
C LYS A 218 10.69 0.03 33.55
N GLU A 219 9.64 -0.58 34.09
CA GLU A 219 8.44 0.14 34.50
C GLU A 219 8.84 1.19 35.54
N GLU A 220 9.06 2.43 35.08
CA GLU A 220 9.08 3.58 35.98
C GLU A 220 7.71 4.26 35.89
N GLY A 221 6.93 4.09 36.97
CA GLY A 221 5.70 4.83 37.19
C GLY A 221 5.96 6.33 37.10
N VAL A 222 5.37 6.98 36.11
CA VAL A 222 5.52 8.42 35.88
C VAL A 222 4.81 9.19 37.01
N LYS A 223 5.58 9.66 38.00
CA LYS A 223 5.17 10.77 38.87
C LYS A 223 5.18 12.05 38.04
N ARG A 224 3.99 12.61 37.80
CA ARG A 224 3.80 13.93 37.19
C ARG A 224 4.47 15.00 38.08
N LYS A 225 5.56 15.62 37.63
CA LYS A 225 6.03 16.89 38.21
C LYS A 225 5.33 18.04 37.49
N GLY A 226 4.54 18.80 38.26
CA GLY A 226 3.86 20.00 37.79
C GLY A 226 4.86 21.13 37.52
N GLY A 227 4.96 21.52 36.25
CA GLY A 227 5.51 22.81 35.86
C GLY A 227 4.34 23.76 35.59
N VAL A 228 4.38 24.95 36.19
CA VAL A 228 3.39 26.02 35.97
C VAL A 228 3.58 26.55 34.54
N PRO A 229 2.51 26.72 33.73
CA PRO A 229 2.63 27.30 32.39
C PRO A 229 2.84 28.82 32.45
N PRO A 230 3.46 29.43 31.42
CA PRO A 230 3.57 30.89 31.33
C PRO A 230 2.18 31.53 31.19
N PRO A 231 1.98 32.77 31.68
CA PRO A 231 0.67 33.39 31.69
C PRO A 231 0.31 33.88 30.29
N GLY A 232 -0.72 33.26 29.67
CA GLY A 232 -1.27 33.72 28.40
C GLY A 232 -1.87 32.65 27.49
N SER A 233 -1.64 31.36 27.73
CA SER A 233 -2.29 30.28 26.97
C SER A 233 -3.46 29.69 27.76
N GLY A 234 -4.68 30.07 27.39
CA GLY A 234 -5.86 29.29 27.76
C GLY A 234 -5.72 27.82 27.31
N PRO A 235 -6.55 26.89 27.83
CA PRO A 235 -6.43 25.47 27.50
C PRO A 235 -6.64 25.30 25.99
N VAL A 236 -5.55 25.08 25.26
CA VAL A 236 -5.61 24.66 23.86
C VAL A 236 -6.23 23.26 23.89
N LYS A 237 -7.52 23.16 23.56
CA LYS A 237 -8.15 21.87 23.26
C LYS A 237 -7.31 21.24 22.16
N ASP A 238 -6.57 20.18 22.47
CA ASP A 238 -5.85 19.41 21.46
C ASP A 238 -6.89 18.92 20.43
N PRO A 239 -6.87 19.43 19.18
CA PRO A 239 -7.83 19.03 18.15
C PRO A 239 -7.76 17.53 17.84
N SER A 240 -6.70 16.86 18.30
CA SER A 240 -6.47 15.44 18.10
C SER A 240 -7.18 14.53 19.11
N ALA A 241 -7.77 15.06 20.17
CA ALA A 241 -8.40 14.26 21.23
C ALA A 241 -9.57 13.37 20.74
N ASN A 242 -10.22 13.73 19.63
CA ASN A 242 -11.40 13.03 19.09
C ASN A 242 -11.16 12.31 17.75
N LEU A 243 -9.92 12.11 17.32
CA LEU A 243 -9.66 11.37 16.08
C LEU A 243 -9.96 9.87 16.23
N ARG A 244 -10.46 9.26 15.15
CA ARG A 244 -10.79 7.82 15.13
C ARG A 244 -9.52 6.98 15.23
N GLN A 245 -9.67 5.75 15.73
CA GLN A 245 -8.57 4.78 15.69
C GLN A 245 -8.38 4.29 14.26
N LEU A 246 -7.12 4.19 13.82
CA LEU A 246 -6.77 3.56 12.55
C LEU A 246 -6.87 2.03 12.71
N PRO A 247 -7.77 1.34 12.00
CA PRO A 247 -7.89 -0.11 12.07
C PRO A 247 -6.67 -0.81 11.47
N THR A 248 -6.38 -2.02 11.95
CA THR A 248 -5.37 -2.92 11.39
C THR A 248 -6.03 -4.19 10.89
N LEU A 249 -5.33 -4.93 10.03
CA LEU A 249 -5.69 -6.27 9.57
C LEU A 249 -5.30 -7.36 10.58
N GLY A 250 -4.94 -7.00 11.82
CA GLY A 250 -4.61 -7.96 12.88
C GLY A 250 -3.25 -8.64 12.74
N ALA A 251 -2.93 -9.53 13.69
CA ALA A 251 -1.60 -10.12 13.86
C ALA A 251 -1.16 -11.04 12.71
N GLU A 252 -2.10 -11.58 11.95
CA GLU A 252 -1.82 -12.45 10.79
C GLU A 252 -1.39 -11.67 9.55
N SER A 253 -1.58 -10.34 9.54
CA SER A 253 -1.07 -9.51 8.46
C SER A 253 0.44 -9.28 8.62
N LEU A 254 1.23 -9.78 7.66
CA LEU A 254 2.69 -9.88 7.74
C LEU A 254 3.35 -9.44 6.43
N ILE A 255 4.52 -8.82 6.51
CA ILE A 255 5.42 -8.56 5.38
C ILE A 255 6.80 -9.11 5.74
N GLY A 256 7.44 -9.77 4.78
CA GLY A 256 8.81 -10.26 4.90
C GLY A 256 9.58 -10.10 3.59
N PHE A 257 10.90 -10.22 3.68
CA PHE A 257 11.80 -10.04 2.54
C PHE A 257 12.85 -11.13 2.46
N PHE A 258 13.32 -11.37 1.25
CA PHE A 258 14.43 -12.26 0.92
C PHE A 258 15.45 -11.46 0.10
N VAL A 259 16.74 -11.72 0.28
CA VAL A 259 17.81 -11.17 -0.57
C VAL A 259 18.58 -12.35 -1.14
N ASN A 260 18.54 -12.51 -2.46
CA ASN A 260 19.13 -13.65 -3.17
C ASN A 260 18.66 -15.02 -2.63
N GLY A 261 17.37 -15.12 -2.31
CA GLY A 261 16.76 -16.32 -1.71
C GLY A 261 16.98 -16.47 -0.19
N GLU A 262 17.85 -15.66 0.42
CA GLU A 262 18.11 -15.73 1.87
C GLU A 262 17.06 -14.95 2.68
N PRO A 263 16.38 -15.58 3.66
CA PRO A 263 15.33 -14.95 4.45
C PRO A 263 15.87 -13.86 5.38
N GLN A 264 15.22 -12.70 5.35
CA GLN A 264 15.60 -11.54 6.17
C GLN A 264 14.80 -11.41 7.47
N GLY A 265 13.77 -12.23 7.70
CA GLY A 265 12.91 -12.17 8.89
C GLY A 265 11.53 -11.57 8.61
N VAL A 266 10.70 -11.42 9.65
CA VAL A 266 9.43 -10.71 9.55
C VAL A 266 9.68 -9.21 9.69
N ALA A 267 9.43 -8.46 8.61
CA ALA A 267 9.65 -7.02 8.59
C ALA A 267 8.54 -6.27 9.33
N PHE A 268 7.29 -6.56 9.02
CA PHE A 268 6.13 -5.86 9.56
C PHE A 268 5.02 -6.86 9.90
N GLN A 269 4.30 -6.62 10.99
CA GLN A 269 3.06 -7.33 11.36
C GLN A 269 1.86 -6.37 11.26
N ASN A 270 0.67 -6.67 11.81
CA ASN A 270 -0.44 -5.75 12.12
C ASN A 270 -0.60 -4.55 11.16
N LEU A 271 -0.63 -4.82 9.86
CA LEU A 271 -0.68 -3.82 8.81
C LEU A 271 -1.98 -3.00 8.92
N LEU A 272 -1.90 -1.70 8.63
CA LEU A 272 -3.11 -0.85 8.60
C LEU A 272 -4.14 -1.37 7.59
N ASP A 273 -5.42 -1.32 7.94
CA ASP A 273 -6.49 -1.70 7.02
C ASP A 273 -6.48 -0.77 5.79
N TYR A 274 -6.45 -1.37 4.59
CA TYR A 274 -6.40 -0.64 3.32
C TYR A 274 -7.74 0.00 2.96
N ARG A 275 -8.83 -0.40 3.61
CA ARG A 275 -10.17 0.16 3.35
C ARG A 275 -10.27 1.61 3.85
N PRO A 276 -11.20 2.40 3.29
CA PRO A 276 -11.42 3.75 3.77
C PRO A 276 -11.85 3.73 5.23
N LEU A 277 -11.44 4.76 5.95
CA LEU A 277 -11.78 4.89 7.36
C LEU A 277 -13.27 5.18 7.50
N ARG A 278 -14.00 4.27 8.16
CA ARG A 278 -15.44 4.34 8.40
C ARG A 278 -15.89 5.73 8.85
N ARG A 279 -16.93 6.26 8.21
CA ARG A 279 -17.59 7.53 8.61
C ARG A 279 -18.44 7.34 9.86
N GLN A 280 -18.59 8.41 10.63
CA GLN A 280 -19.54 8.44 11.74
C GLN A 280 -20.92 8.85 11.21
N ARG A 281 -22.00 8.40 11.86
CA ARG A 281 -23.38 8.78 11.46
C ARG A 281 -23.60 10.30 11.40
N ALA A 282 -22.92 11.06 12.26
CA ALA A 282 -22.96 12.52 12.24
C ALA A 282 -22.41 13.14 10.93
N ASP A 283 -21.67 12.37 10.13
CA ASP A 283 -21.12 12.82 8.86
C ASP A 283 -22.10 12.63 7.67
N GLU A 284 -23.25 11.96 7.87
CA GLU A 284 -24.20 11.54 6.82
C GLU A 284 -25.03 12.65 6.17
N GLU A 285 -24.84 13.93 6.50
CA GLU A 285 -25.54 15.02 5.80
C GLU A 285 -25.02 15.18 4.35
N GLU A 286 -25.33 14.22 3.47
CA GLU A 286 -25.22 14.34 2.03
C GLU A 286 -26.36 15.26 1.55
N LYS A 287 -26.01 16.53 1.35
CA LYS A 287 -26.93 17.48 0.72
C LYS A 287 -27.14 17.06 -0.75
N ALA A 288 -28.40 16.92 -1.15
CA ALA A 288 -28.75 16.66 -2.53
C ALA A 288 -28.09 17.69 -3.46
N ILE A 289 -27.44 17.19 -4.52
CA ILE A 289 -26.84 18.06 -5.54
C ILE A 289 -27.95 18.67 -6.37
N THR A 290 -28.01 19.99 -6.42
CA THR A 290 -28.93 20.76 -7.23
C THR A 290 -28.16 21.55 -8.29
N THR A 291 -28.87 22.17 -9.23
CA THR A 291 -28.25 23.05 -10.25
C THR A 291 -27.51 24.25 -9.66
N SER A 292 -27.79 24.61 -8.40
CA SER A 292 -27.13 25.69 -7.65
C SER A 292 -25.95 25.22 -6.79
N SER A 293 -25.66 23.92 -6.76
CA SER A 293 -24.59 23.34 -5.95
C SER A 293 -23.22 23.85 -6.38
N THR A 294 -22.39 24.22 -5.41
CA THR A 294 -21.02 24.66 -5.66
C THR A 294 -20.15 23.50 -6.15
N ALA A 295 -19.07 23.81 -6.87
CA ALA A 295 -18.11 22.80 -7.32
C ALA A 295 -17.56 21.94 -6.17
N ALA A 296 -17.34 22.52 -4.99
CA ALA A 296 -16.88 21.79 -3.80
C ALA A 296 -17.94 20.78 -3.30
N SER A 297 -19.23 21.13 -3.33
CA SER A 297 -20.30 20.20 -2.96
C SER A 297 -20.44 19.05 -3.96
N ILE A 298 -20.30 19.33 -5.25
CA ILE A 298 -20.29 18.32 -6.33
C ILE A 298 -19.09 17.39 -6.18
N LEU A 299 -17.92 17.93 -5.84
CA LEU A 299 -16.73 17.11 -5.59
C LEU A 299 -16.94 16.19 -4.40
N LYS A 300 -17.49 16.73 -3.30
CA LYS A 300 -17.78 15.97 -2.08
C LYS A 300 -18.77 14.83 -2.33
N SER A 301 -19.80 15.00 -3.16
CA SER A 301 -20.73 13.90 -3.46
C SER A 301 -20.10 12.78 -4.27
N ARG A 302 -19.05 13.08 -5.05
CA ARG A 302 -18.25 12.09 -5.79
C ARG A 302 -17.24 11.34 -4.90
N GLU A 303 -17.01 11.77 -3.66
CA GLU A 303 -16.10 11.06 -2.74
C GLU A 303 -16.64 9.67 -2.43
N ASN A 304 -15.76 8.67 -2.53
CA ASN A 304 -16.07 7.32 -2.14
C ASN A 304 -15.55 7.04 -0.73
N HIS A 305 -16.42 6.52 0.13
CA HIS A 305 -16.10 6.19 1.52
C HIS A 305 -16.14 4.69 1.81
N PHE A 306 -16.36 3.90 0.76
CA PHE A 306 -16.45 2.47 0.78
C PHE A 306 -15.33 1.87 -0.07
N ASP A 307 -15.09 0.58 0.12
CA ASP A 307 -14.17 -0.17 -0.71
C ASP A 307 -14.67 -0.19 -2.16
N ASP A 308 -13.79 0.09 -3.11
CA ASP A 308 -14.14 0.10 -4.54
C ASP A 308 -13.80 -1.21 -5.25
N GLY A 309 -13.39 -2.24 -4.48
CA GLY A 309 -12.93 -3.54 -4.97
C GLY A 309 -11.49 -3.53 -5.48
N ALA A 310 -10.89 -2.36 -5.71
CA ALA A 310 -9.54 -2.19 -6.24
C ALA A 310 -8.55 -1.61 -5.22
N LEU A 311 -8.94 -1.61 -3.94
CA LEU A 311 -8.07 -1.30 -2.81
C LEU A 311 -7.30 -2.55 -2.36
N GLY A 312 -6.20 -2.35 -1.67
CA GLY A 312 -5.33 -3.40 -1.18
C GLY A 312 -3.88 -2.93 -1.03
N TYR A 313 -2.98 -3.88 -0.89
CA TYR A 313 -1.54 -3.66 -0.90
C TYR A 313 -0.97 -3.95 -2.28
N PHE A 314 -0.21 -3.01 -2.82
CA PHE A 314 0.48 -3.12 -4.10
C PHE A 314 1.97 -3.31 -3.85
N PRO A 315 2.67 -4.15 -4.63
CA PRO A 315 4.10 -3.98 -4.80
C PRO A 315 4.38 -2.54 -5.23
N ILE A 316 5.27 -1.88 -4.51
CA ILE A 316 5.66 -0.49 -4.75
C ILE A 316 7.17 -0.39 -4.69
N ILE A 317 7.73 0.39 -5.61
CA ILE A 317 9.16 0.70 -5.67
C ILE A 317 9.36 2.20 -5.77
N SER A 318 10.41 2.70 -5.12
CA SER A 318 10.94 4.05 -5.27
C SER A 318 12.37 4.00 -5.80
N LEU A 319 12.64 4.77 -6.85
CA LEU A 319 13.91 4.81 -7.57
C LEU A 319 14.48 6.23 -7.49
N TYR A 320 15.81 6.33 -7.42
CA TYR A 320 16.57 7.59 -7.37
C TYR A 320 17.90 7.43 -8.10
N GLY A 321 18.35 8.48 -8.79
CA GLY A 321 19.69 8.54 -9.35
C GLY A 321 19.90 7.54 -10.49
N ASN A 322 18.96 7.42 -11.43
CA ASN A 322 18.99 6.44 -12.52
C ASN A 322 18.97 4.97 -12.08
N ALA A 323 18.65 4.69 -10.82
CA ALA A 323 18.45 3.32 -10.34
C ALA A 323 17.39 2.59 -11.17
N ARG A 324 17.63 1.30 -11.39
CA ARG A 324 16.78 0.44 -12.22
C ARG A 324 16.41 -0.84 -11.50
N ALA A 325 15.19 -1.27 -11.74
CA ALA A 325 14.71 -2.55 -11.25
C ALA A 325 13.66 -3.15 -12.18
N ARG A 326 13.59 -4.48 -12.17
CA ARG A 326 12.59 -5.27 -12.91
C ARG A 326 11.73 -6.05 -11.95
N ILE A 327 10.40 -5.99 -12.10
CA ILE A 327 9.46 -6.87 -11.38
C ILE A 327 9.37 -8.22 -12.10
N VAL A 328 9.35 -9.30 -11.33
CA VAL A 328 9.19 -10.68 -11.82
C VAL A 328 8.13 -11.37 -10.96
N SER A 329 6.97 -11.62 -11.57
CA SER A 329 5.77 -12.13 -10.90
C SER A 329 5.49 -13.61 -11.17
N LYS A 330 5.98 -14.13 -12.28
CA LYS A 330 5.77 -15.52 -12.70
C LYS A 330 6.74 -16.46 -12.01
N ARG A 331 6.22 -17.57 -11.49
CA ARG A 331 6.98 -18.49 -10.65
C ARG A 331 8.17 -19.14 -11.37
N ASP A 332 8.02 -19.45 -12.64
CA ASP A 332 9.02 -20.06 -13.51
C ASP A 332 10.11 -19.10 -13.98
N GLU A 333 9.82 -17.79 -13.97
CA GLU A 333 10.80 -16.73 -14.27
C GLU A 333 11.57 -16.26 -13.03
N MET A 334 11.10 -16.59 -11.82
CA MET A 334 11.76 -16.23 -10.56
C MET A 334 13.09 -16.95 -10.41
N ARG A 335 14.12 -16.20 -9.98
CA ARG A 335 15.45 -16.76 -9.70
C ARG A 335 15.45 -17.52 -8.37
N PHE A 336 14.71 -17.02 -7.39
CA PHE A 336 14.56 -17.57 -6.05
C PHE A 336 13.05 -17.66 -5.72
N PRO A 337 12.32 -18.63 -6.30
CA PRO A 337 10.90 -18.81 -6.02
C PRO A 337 10.65 -19.02 -4.52
N PRO A 338 9.46 -18.65 -4.01
CA PRO A 338 9.20 -18.69 -2.57
C PRO A 338 9.25 -20.14 -2.06
N PRO A 339 9.85 -20.39 -0.88
CA PRO A 339 9.75 -21.69 -0.23
C PRO A 339 8.29 -21.99 0.15
N GLU A 340 7.93 -23.26 0.30
CA GLU A 340 6.54 -23.63 0.63
C GLU A 340 6.07 -23.03 1.97
N ASN A 341 6.95 -23.01 2.97
CA ASN A 341 6.67 -22.52 4.32
C ASN A 341 7.28 -21.13 4.57
N VAL A 342 7.01 -20.15 3.70
CA VAL A 342 7.61 -18.78 3.75
C VAL A 342 7.58 -18.17 5.15
N ARG A 343 6.43 -18.21 5.83
CA ARG A 343 6.27 -17.63 7.17
C ARG A 343 7.24 -18.25 8.18
N GLN A 344 7.31 -19.58 8.24
CA GLN A 344 8.16 -20.31 9.19
C GLN A 344 9.64 -19.98 8.95
N VAL A 345 10.06 -19.99 7.68
CA VAL A 345 11.46 -19.68 7.30
C VAL A 345 11.86 -18.27 7.72
N LEU A 346 10.95 -17.29 7.62
CA LEU A 346 11.19 -15.92 8.09
C LEU A 346 11.21 -15.83 9.62
N GLU A 347 10.27 -16.48 10.32
CA GLU A 347 10.25 -16.51 11.79
C GLU A 347 11.52 -17.19 12.36
N GLU A 348 12.03 -18.23 11.71
CA GLU A 348 13.31 -18.87 12.05
C GLU A 348 14.51 -17.95 11.81
N ALA A 349 14.46 -17.11 10.77
CA ALA A 349 15.49 -16.09 10.54
C ALA A 349 15.51 -15.05 11.66
N ASP A 350 14.34 -14.65 12.19
CA ASP A 350 14.25 -13.76 13.34
C ASP A 350 14.80 -14.40 14.62
N LYS A 351 14.46 -15.67 14.88
CA LYS A 351 15.00 -16.43 16.03
C LYS A 351 16.53 -16.54 15.99
N ARG A 352 17.13 -16.67 14.79
CA ARG A 352 18.59 -16.69 14.62
C ARG A 352 19.25 -15.34 14.93
N LYS A 353 18.55 -14.23 14.64
CA LYS A 353 19.06 -12.87 14.88
C LYS A 353 18.96 -12.45 16.34
N ASP A 354 17.96 -12.94 17.06
CA ASP A 354 17.69 -12.51 18.44
C ASP A 354 17.59 -13.73 19.39
N ARG A 355 18.68 -13.95 20.16
CA ARG A 355 18.84 -15.10 21.09
C ARG A 355 17.85 -15.10 22.27
N PHE A 356 16.99 -14.08 22.40
CA PHE A 356 16.03 -13.90 23.50
C PHE A 356 14.56 -13.97 23.06
N PHE A 357 14.24 -14.54 21.89
CA PHE A 357 12.85 -14.75 21.47
C PHE A 357 12.08 -15.57 22.51
N ILE A 358 11.15 -14.91 23.22
CA ILE A 358 10.16 -15.57 24.06
C ILE A 358 9.06 -16.08 23.13
N ASP A 359 8.86 -17.38 23.18
CA ASP A 359 7.81 -18.10 22.46
C ASP A 359 6.44 -17.59 22.94
N GLN A 360 5.81 -16.72 22.14
CA GLN A 360 4.37 -16.49 22.26
C GLN A 360 3.69 -17.39 21.25
N ALA A 361 3.61 -18.67 21.63
CA ALA A 361 2.71 -19.62 21.04
C ALA A 361 1.28 -19.05 21.05
N ASN A 362 0.78 -18.76 19.85
CA ASN A 362 -0.46 -19.32 19.36
C ASN A 362 -0.29 -19.47 17.85
N ALA A 363 0.55 -20.44 17.47
CA ALA A 363 0.63 -20.93 16.10
C ALA A 363 -0.64 -21.75 15.81
N THR A 364 -1.73 -21.08 15.44
CA THR A 364 -2.71 -21.75 14.58
C THR A 364 -2.05 -21.90 13.21
N GLN A 365 -1.63 -23.13 12.94
CA GLN A 365 -1.14 -23.60 11.65
C GLN A 365 -2.22 -23.42 10.57
N ASP A 366 -2.42 -22.20 10.09
CA ASP A 366 -2.95 -21.99 8.75
C ASP A 366 -1.74 -21.77 7.85
N ASN A 367 -1.23 -22.89 7.31
CA ASN A 367 -0.17 -22.88 6.32
C ASN A 367 -0.78 -22.36 5.00
N VAL A 368 -1.10 -21.06 4.95
CA VAL A 368 -1.66 -20.43 3.75
C VAL A 368 -0.59 -20.53 2.66
N PRO A 369 -0.82 -21.33 1.61
CA PRO A 369 0.18 -21.57 0.59
C PRO A 369 0.55 -20.24 -0.06
N CYS A 370 1.85 -20.00 -0.18
CA CYS A 370 2.37 -18.79 -0.80
C CYS A 370 2.29 -18.91 -2.32
N ARG A 371 1.52 -18.01 -2.94
CA ARG A 371 1.26 -17.99 -4.38
C ARG A 371 2.14 -16.97 -5.09
N ALA A 372 2.46 -17.24 -6.35
CA ALA A 372 3.14 -16.27 -7.17
C ALA A 372 2.17 -15.12 -7.48
N LEU A 373 2.65 -13.88 -7.44
CA LEU A 373 1.79 -12.71 -7.63
C LEU A 373 1.10 -12.70 -9.01
N GLU A 374 1.68 -13.35 -10.03
CA GLU A 374 1.06 -13.48 -11.35
C GLU A 374 -0.37 -14.05 -11.27
N GLU A 375 -0.59 -15.04 -10.39
CA GLU A 375 -1.89 -15.71 -10.27
C GLU A 375 -3.01 -14.75 -9.82
N ARG A 376 -2.64 -13.62 -9.17
CA ARG A 376 -3.59 -12.59 -8.74
C ARG A 376 -4.18 -11.81 -9.91
N TYR A 377 -3.49 -11.77 -11.06
CA TYR A 377 -3.87 -10.93 -12.19
C TYR A 377 -5.25 -11.27 -12.75
N GLU A 378 -5.48 -12.55 -13.07
CA GLU A 378 -6.75 -13.01 -13.63
C GLU A 378 -7.89 -12.91 -12.59
N GLU A 379 -7.60 -13.26 -11.33
CA GLU A 379 -8.57 -13.14 -10.23
C GLU A 379 -9.05 -11.69 -10.09
N PHE A 380 -8.12 -10.73 -10.12
CA PHE A 380 -8.45 -9.32 -9.99
C PHE A 380 -9.32 -8.83 -11.17
N LEU A 381 -9.02 -9.24 -12.40
CA LEU A 381 -9.83 -8.85 -13.57
C LEU A 381 -11.24 -9.43 -13.49
N GLN A 382 -11.37 -10.69 -13.08
CA GLN A 382 -12.66 -11.34 -12.87
C GLN A 382 -13.47 -10.61 -11.79
N GLU A 383 -12.86 -10.24 -10.67
CA GLU A 383 -13.49 -9.41 -9.63
C GLU A 383 -13.97 -8.06 -10.18
N MET A 384 -13.14 -7.38 -10.97
CA MET A 384 -13.51 -6.08 -11.55
C MET A 384 -14.72 -6.18 -12.49
N TRP A 385 -14.80 -7.24 -13.30
CA TRP A 385 -15.96 -7.50 -14.16
C TRP A 385 -17.19 -7.98 -13.39
N GLN A 386 -17.03 -8.75 -12.33
CA GLN A 386 -18.14 -9.10 -11.43
C GLN A 386 -18.71 -7.84 -10.77
N HIS A 387 -17.86 -6.90 -10.37
CA HIS A 387 -18.33 -5.61 -9.88
C HIS A 387 -19.03 -4.80 -10.98
N ASP A 388 -18.59 -4.89 -12.24
CA ASP A 388 -19.29 -4.23 -13.37
C ASP A 388 -20.72 -4.76 -13.51
N LEU A 389 -20.91 -6.08 -13.40
CA LEU A 389 -22.24 -6.70 -13.37
C LEU A 389 -23.05 -6.30 -12.13
N ALA A 390 -22.40 -6.17 -10.97
CA ALA A 390 -23.06 -5.76 -9.74
C ALA A 390 -23.51 -4.29 -9.76
N ASP A 391 -22.75 -3.41 -10.42
CA ASP A 391 -23.15 -2.01 -10.63
C ASP A 391 -24.30 -1.92 -11.64
N GLU A 392 -24.27 -2.73 -12.69
CA GLU A 392 -25.37 -2.86 -13.66
C GLU A 392 -26.67 -3.30 -12.99
N ALA A 393 -26.64 -4.28 -12.08
CA ALA A 393 -27.81 -4.75 -11.36
C ALA A 393 -28.39 -3.71 -10.37
N LYS A 394 -27.61 -2.68 -10.00
CA LYS A 394 -28.05 -1.57 -9.12
C LYS A 394 -28.58 -0.37 -9.91
N ALA A 395 -28.20 -0.24 -11.17
CA ALA A 395 -28.61 0.85 -12.07
C ALA A 395 -30.04 0.64 -12.55
#